data_AF-A0A2Z6S312-F1
#
_entry.id   AF-A0A2Z6S312-F1
#
_cell.length_a   1.000
_cell.length_b   1.000
_cell.length_c   1.000
_cell.angle_alpha   90.00
_cell.angle_beta   90.00
_cell.angle_gamma   90.00
#
_symmetry.space_group_name_H-M   'P 1'
#
loop_
_entity.id
_entity.type
_entity.pdbx_description
1 polymer ?
#
loop_
_entity_poly.entity_id
_entity_poly.type
_entity_poly.pdbx_seq_one_letter_code
_entity_poly.pdbx_strand_id
1 'polypeptide(L)'
;MDAVDFLYIDDSLKGSKGLTDDEIVSIVKSKNKKPETDPNEGSLEVISTKEALGCLDDLVLFFKYSSNIFINPDELNILKKLRR
;
A
#
# COMPACT_ATOMS: atom_id res chain seq x y z
N MET A 1 -11.42 -8.79 -10.85
CA MET A 1 -12.09 -8.15 -9.70
C MET A 1 -11.10 -8.19 -8.58
N ASP A 2 -10.52 -7.04 -8.24
CA ASP A 2 -9.49 -6.94 -7.21
C ASP A 2 -10.10 -6.85 -5.81
N ALA A 3 -9.29 -6.97 -4.76
CA ALA A 3 -9.77 -6.92 -3.37
C ALA A 3 -10.38 -5.55 -3.00
N VAL A 4 -10.00 -4.48 -3.69
CA VAL A 4 -10.49 -3.12 -3.46
C VAL A 4 -11.88 -2.93 -4.05
N ASP A 5 -12.16 -3.58 -5.19
CA ASP A 5 -13.49 -3.65 -5.81
C ASP A 5 -14.49 -4.38 -4.93
N PHE A 6 -14.07 -5.49 -4.32
CA PHE A 6 -14.92 -6.22 -3.38
C PHE A 6 -15.22 -5.41 -2.12
N LEU A 7 -14.22 -4.74 -1.54
CA LEU A 7 -14.42 -3.95 -0.33
C LEU A 7 -15.33 -2.74 -0.58
N TYR A 8 -15.21 -2.08 -1.74
CA TYR A 8 -16.08 -0.95 -2.10
C TYR A 8 -17.55 -1.38 -2.28
N ILE A 9 -17.80 -2.55 -2.86
CA ILE A 9 -19.16 -3.10 -2.99
C ILE A 9 -19.70 -3.50 -1.62
N ASP A 10 -18.89 -4.16 -0.77
CA ASP A 10 -19.27 -4.56 0.59
C ASP A 10 -19.62 -3.36 1.48
N ASP A 11 -18.80 -2.30 1.44
CA ASP A 11 -19.05 -1.05 2.16
C ASP A 11 -20.29 -0.32 1.60
N SER A 12 -20.55 -0.41 0.29
CA SER A 12 -21.77 0.15 -0.33
C SER A 12 -23.03 -0.66 0.01
N LEU A 13 -22.89 -1.94 0.35
CA LEU A 13 -23.98 -2.81 0.82
C LEU A 13 -24.26 -2.68 2.32
N LYS A 14 -23.43 -1.92 3.05
CA LYS A 14 -23.54 -1.72 4.50
C LYS A 14 -24.70 -0.81 4.92
N GLY A 15 -25.41 -0.22 3.95
CA GLY A 15 -26.68 0.48 4.15
C GLY A 15 -27.91 -0.46 4.12
N SER A 16 -29.06 -0.02 4.62
CA SER A 16 -30.29 -0.83 4.66
C SER A 16 -30.91 -1.15 3.29
N LYS A 17 -30.36 -0.60 2.21
CA LYS A 17 -30.81 -0.80 0.84
C LYS A 17 -29.67 -1.45 0.07
N GLY A 18 -29.82 -2.74 -0.23
CA GLY A 18 -28.86 -3.46 -1.06
C GLY A 18 -28.73 -2.82 -2.44
N LEU A 19 -27.56 -3.00 -3.06
CA LEU A 19 -27.31 -2.57 -4.43
C LEU A 19 -28.08 -3.47 -5.40
N THR A 20 -28.61 -2.86 -6.45
CA THR A 20 -29.19 -3.57 -7.59
C THR A 20 -28.10 -4.03 -8.56
N ASP A 21 -28.39 -5.06 -9.35
CA ASP A 21 -27.45 -5.61 -10.33
C ASP A 21 -26.95 -4.54 -11.32
N ASP A 22 -27.81 -3.58 -11.70
CA ASP A 22 -27.46 -2.47 -12.58
C ASP A 22 -26.45 -1.50 -11.94
N GLU A 23 -26.56 -1.26 -10.63
CA GLU A 23 -25.62 -0.43 -9.86
C GLU A 23 -24.27 -1.12 -9.75
N ILE A 24 -24.25 -2.43 -9.49
CA ILE A 24 -23.01 -3.23 -9.44
C ILE A 24 -22.30 -3.19 -10.80
N VAL A 25 -23.05 -3.37 -11.91
CA VAL A 25 -22.49 -3.30 -13.27
C VAL A 25 -21.96 -1.90 -13.59
N SER A 26 -22.61 -0.83 -13.13
CA SER A 26 -22.16 0.55 -13.29
C SER A 26 -20.84 0.82 -12.54
N ILE A 27 -20.73 0.36 -11.29
CA ILE A 27 -19.51 0.48 -10.47
C ILE A 27 -18.34 -0.22 -11.17
N VAL A 28 -18.53 -1.47 -11.60
CA VAL A 28 -17.50 -2.26 -12.30
C VAL A 28 -17.11 -1.60 -13.62
N LYS A 29 -18.07 -1.05 -14.37
CA LYS A 29 -17.78 -0.36 -15.65
C LYS A 29 -17.05 0.98 -15.44
N SER A 30 -17.40 1.76 -14.43
CA SER A 30 -16.81 3.07 -14.14
C SER A 30 -15.32 2.99 -13.78
N LYS A 31 -14.90 1.89 -13.15
CA LYS A 31 -13.50 1.59 -12.79
C LYS A 31 -12.62 1.09 -13.93
N ASN A 32 -13.17 0.87 -15.14
CA ASN A 32 -12.33 0.67 -16.34
C ASN A 32 -11.66 1.95 -16.85
N LYS A 33 -11.88 3.10 -16.19
CA LYS A 33 -10.95 4.21 -16.33
C LYS A 33 -9.64 3.75 -15.69
N LYS A 34 -8.58 3.72 -16.52
CA LYS A 34 -7.17 3.48 -16.12
C LYS A 34 -6.93 3.90 -14.67
N PRO A 35 -6.26 3.07 -13.84
CA PRO A 35 -5.97 3.45 -12.47
C PRO A 35 -5.39 4.86 -12.48
N GLU A 36 -6.00 5.77 -11.71
CA GLU A 36 -5.49 7.11 -11.52
C GLU A 36 -4.11 6.96 -10.86
N THR A 37 -3.07 6.97 -11.69
CA THR A 37 -1.69 7.09 -11.23
C THR A 37 -1.61 8.48 -10.61
N ASP A 38 -1.27 8.57 -9.32
CA ASP A 38 -1.08 9.87 -8.68
C ASP A 38 -0.01 10.63 -9.50
N PRO A 39 -0.29 11.84 -10.01
CA PRO A 39 0.68 12.59 -10.79
C PRO A 39 1.94 12.97 -9.99
N ASN A 40 1.92 12.86 -8.66
CA ASN A 40 3.09 12.97 -7.78
C ASN A 40 3.76 11.63 -7.46
N GLU A 41 3.17 10.51 -7.85
CA GLU A 41 3.82 9.20 -7.80
C GLU A 41 4.86 9.19 -8.92
N GLY A 42 6.04 9.71 -8.58
CA GLY A 42 7.21 9.65 -9.43
C GLY A 42 7.45 8.22 -9.89
N SER A 43 8.06 8.06 -11.07
CA SER A 43 8.38 6.75 -11.64
C SER A 43 8.93 5.82 -10.57
N LEU A 44 8.20 4.74 -10.26
CA LEU A 44 8.67 3.71 -9.34
C LEU A 44 9.95 3.10 -9.92
N GLU A 45 11.08 3.43 -9.32
CA GLU A 45 12.37 2.93 -9.75
C GLU A 45 12.49 1.46 -9.33
N VAL A 46 12.68 0.59 -10.32
CA VAL A 46 12.82 -0.85 -10.07
C VAL A 46 14.25 -1.11 -9.62
N ILE A 47 14.44 -1.28 -8.32
CA ILE A 47 15.74 -1.63 -7.74
C ILE A 47 15.95 -3.14 -7.68
N SER A 48 17.22 -3.55 -7.65
CA SER A 48 17.56 -4.97 -7.46
C SER A 48 17.33 -5.40 -6.00
N THR A 49 17.14 -6.70 -5.75
CA THR A 49 17.03 -7.23 -4.38
C THR A 49 18.25 -6.89 -3.53
N LYS A 50 19.47 -6.94 -4.11
CA LYS A 50 20.71 -6.61 -3.39
C LYS A 50 20.73 -5.15 -2.93
N GLU A 51 20.28 -4.26 -3.81
CA GLU A 51 20.20 -2.83 -3.54
C GLU A 51 19.14 -2.53 -2.49
N ALA A 52 17.96 -3.14 -2.59
CA ALA A 52 16.91 -3.03 -1.58
C ALA A 52 17.39 -3.47 -0.19
N LEU A 53 18.17 -4.56 -0.10
CA LEU A 53 18.75 -5.02 1.16
C LEU A 53 19.84 -4.07 1.70
N GLY A 54 20.59 -3.40 0.82
CA GLY A 54 21.54 -2.35 1.21
C GLY A 54 20.83 -1.13 1.79
N CYS A 55 19.80 -0.63 1.10
CA CYS A 55 18.97 0.47 1.59
C CYS A 55 18.32 0.15 2.94
N LEU A 56 17.89 -1.11 3.15
CA LEU A 56 17.34 -1.56 4.43
C LEU A 56 18.39 -1.50 5.56
N ASP A 57 19.65 -1.89 5.29
CA ASP A 57 20.73 -1.77 6.28
C ASP A 57 20.97 -0.30 6.66
N ASP A 58 21.03 0.58 5.66
CA ASP A 58 21.24 2.01 5.88
C ASP A 58 20.09 2.63 6.68
N LEU A 59 18.86 2.20 6.42
CA LEU A 59 17.68 2.63 7.16
C LEU A 59 17.70 2.16 8.62
N VAL A 60 18.07 0.90 8.87
CA VAL A 60 18.26 0.37 10.23
C VAL A 60 19.36 1.13 10.96
N LEU A 61 20.46 1.45 10.27
CA LEU A 61 21.58 2.23 10.81
C LEU A 61 21.14 3.66 11.17
N PHE A 62 20.40 4.30 10.27
CA PHE A 62 19.84 5.63 10.46
C PHE A 62 19.01 5.68 11.73
N PHE A 63 18.03 4.79 11.90
CA PHE A 63 17.19 4.78 13.09
C PHE A 63 17.93 4.40 14.37
N LYS A 64 18.99 3.59 14.28
CA LYS A 64 19.80 3.22 15.45
C LYS A 64 20.58 4.40 16.03
N TYR A 65 21.04 5.31 15.16
CA TYR A 65 21.92 6.42 15.57
C TYR A 65 21.26 7.80 15.45
N SER A 66 20.06 7.89 14.87
CA SER A 66 19.31 9.14 14.81
C SER A 66 18.87 9.54 16.21
N SER A 67 19.38 10.68 16.68
CA SER A 67 19.00 11.27 17.96
C SER A 67 17.72 12.10 17.87
N ASN A 68 17.32 12.45 16.64
CA ASN A 68 16.19 13.35 16.38
C ASN A 68 14.90 12.61 15.99
N ILE A 69 14.99 11.33 15.69
CA ILE A 69 13.85 10.51 15.29
C ILE A 69 13.79 9.32 16.21
N PHE A 70 12.75 9.29 17.05
CA PHE A 70 12.51 8.18 17.95
C PHE A 70 11.74 7.10 17.19
N ILE A 71 12.35 5.91 17.07
CA ILE A 71 11.68 4.71 16.59
C ILE A 71 11.38 3.80 17.77
N ASN A 72 10.24 3.11 17.74
CA ASN A 72 9.97 2.07 18.72
C ASN A 72 10.99 0.91 18.52
N PRO A 73 11.63 0.39 19.59
CA PRO A 73 12.47 -0.80 19.51
C PRO A 73 11.84 -1.99 18.77
N ASP A 74 10.52 -2.18 18.91
CA ASP A 74 9.80 -3.28 18.25
C ASP A 74 9.72 -3.08 16.72
N GLU A 75 9.51 -1.84 16.27
CA GLU A 75 9.50 -1.48 14.86
C GLU A 75 10.89 -1.64 14.24
N LEU A 76 11.94 -1.22 14.97
CA LEU A 76 13.32 -1.44 14.55
C LEU A 76 13.65 -2.94 14.46
N ASN A 77 13.06 -3.77 15.31
CA ASN A 77 13.22 -5.22 15.25
C ASN A 77 12.49 -5.84 14.06
N ILE A 78 11.32 -5.31 13.68
CA ILE A 78 10.60 -5.72 12.47
C ILE A 78 11.46 -5.42 11.23
N LEU A 79 12.03 -4.22 11.13
CA LEU A 79 12.92 -3.84 10.02
C LEU A 79 14.10 -4.81 9.87
N LYS A 80 14.74 -5.19 10.98
CA LYS A 80 15.84 -6.18 10.97
C LYS A 80 15.38 -7.56 10.48
N LYS A 81 14.14 -7.95 10.74
CA LYS A 81 13.59 -9.25 10.30
C LYS A 81 13.27 -9.30 8.82
N LEU A 82 13.11 -8.16 8.15
CA LEU A 82 12.84 -8.08 6.71
C LEU A 82 14.06 -8.48 5.85
N ARG A 83 15.25 -8.58 6.45
CA ARG A 83 16.48 -9.03 5.80
C ARG A 83 16.56 -10.55 5.59
N ARG A 84 15.51 -11.31 5.91
CA ARG A 84 15.52 -12.78 5.89
C ARG A 84 15.75 -13.37 4.50
#